data_AF-A0A7Y3ULU4-F1
#
_entry.id   AF-A0A7Y3ULU4-F1
#
_cell.length_a   1.000
_cell.length_b   1.000
_cell.length_c   1.000
_cell.angle_alpha   90.00
_cell.angle_beta   90.00
_cell.angle_gamma   90.00
#
_symmetry.space_group_name_H-M   'P 1'
#
loop_
_entity.id
_entity.type
_entity.pdbx_description
1 polymer ?
#
loop_
_entity_poly.entity_id
_entity_poly.type
_entity_poly.pdbx_seq_one_letter_code
_entity_poly.pdbx_strand_id
1 'polypeptide(L)' 'MSIALSLKDLSDAVEHLNQQEQKMLLCKLLSLQKITFEDLALLKVAESSFDFWDNPEDSLYDDL' A
#
# COMPACT_ATOMS: atom_id res chain seq x y z
N MET A 1 2.28 3.59 -26.16
CA MET A 1 3.63 3.23 -25.71
C MET A 1 3.48 2.71 -24.29
N SER A 2 3.54 1.39 -24.06
CA SER A 2 3.44 0.83 -22.71
C SER A 2 4.84 0.79 -22.11
N ILE A 3 5.07 1.58 -21.07
CA ILE A 3 6.32 1.51 -20.30
C ILE A 3 6.23 0.23 -19.47
N ALA A 4 7.08 -0.76 -19.78
CA ALA A 4 7.26 -1.92 -18.92
C ALA A 4 8.22 -1.53 -17.81
N LEU A 5 7.68 -1.09 -16.67
CA LEU A 5 8.47 -0.86 -15.45
C LEU A 5 8.76 -2.20 -14.79
N SER A 6 10.00 -2.44 -14.38
CA SER A 6 10.31 -3.59 -13.55
C SER A 6 9.83 -3.34 -12.11
N LEU A 7 9.61 -4.42 -11.35
CA LEU A 7 9.31 -4.31 -9.91
C LEU A 7 10.42 -3.53 -9.17
N LYS A 8 11.66 -3.63 -9.65
CA LYS A 8 12.79 -2.88 -9.09
C LYS A 8 12.65 -1.38 -9.36
N ASP A 9 12.31 -0.97 -10.57
CA ASP A 9 12.14 0.46 -10.90
C ASP A 9 11.01 1.10 -10.09
N LEU A 10 9.96 0.32 -9.80
CA LEU A 10 8.88 0.74 -8.92
C LEU A 10 9.34 0.84 -7.46
N SER A 11 10.07 -0.15 -6.96
CA SER A 11 10.61 -0.14 -5.60
C SER A 11 11.55 1.05 -5.38
N ASP A 12 12.51 1.24 -6.29
CA ASP A 12 13.46 2.34 -6.25
C ASP A 12 12.72 3.70 -6.29
N ALA A 13 11.66 3.82 -7.12
CA ALA A 13 10.86 5.04 -7.17
C ALA A 13 10.10 5.32 -5.86
N VAL A 14 9.63 4.28 -5.16
CA VAL A 14 8.91 4.41 -3.88
C VAL A 14 9.86 4.75 -2.73
N GLU A 15 11.08 4.21 -2.73
CA GLU A 15 12.10 4.47 -1.70
C GLU A 15 12.53 5.94 -1.63
N HIS A 16 12.45 6.68 -2.74
CA HIS A 16 12.82 8.10 -2.78
C HIS A 16 11.67 9.05 -2.42
N LEU A 17 10.47 8.53 -2.19
CA LEU A 17 9.31 9.33 -1.78
C LEU A 17 9.37 9.66 -0.31
N ASN A 18 8.97 10.88 0.05
CA ASN A 18 8.73 11.21 1.45
C ASN A 18 7.39 10.61 1.94
N GLN A 19 7.15 10.58 3.25
CA GLN A 19 5.93 10.00 3.84
C GLN A 19 4.63 10.52 3.23
N GLN A 20 4.54 11.82 2.92
CA GLN A 20 3.32 12.40 2.35
C GLN A 20 3.08 11.91 0.92
N GLU A 21 4.15 11.80 0.12
CA GLU A 21 4.11 11.27 -1.24
C GLU A 21 3.79 9.77 -1.26
N GLN A 22 4.34 9.00 -0.32
CA GLN A 22 4.03 7.59 -0.13
C GLN A 22 2.54 7.38 0.19
N LYS A 23 1.99 8.15 1.15
CA LYS A 23 0.56 8.10 1.47
C LYS A 23 -0.32 8.44 0.25
N MET A 24 0.04 9.48 -0.50
CA MET A 24 -0.71 9.86 -1.71
C MET A 24 -0.65 8.79 -2.80
N LEU A 25 0.52 8.15 -2.99
CA LEU A 25 0.67 7.04 -3.92
C LEU A 25 -0.17 5.84 -3.50
N LEU A 26 -0.16 5.48 -2.21
CA LEU A 26 -0.93 4.37 -1.68
C LEU A 26 -2.44 4.58 -1.89
N CYS A 27 -2.97 5.77 -1.57
CA CYS A 27 -4.37 6.12 -1.83
C CYS A 27 -4.74 5.95 -3.32
N LYS A 28 -3.85 6.40 -4.22
CA LYS A 28 -4.06 6.22 -5.67
C LYS A 28 -4.04 4.75 -6.07
N LEU A 29 -3.09 3.96 -5.57
CA LEU A 29 -3.01 2.53 -5.86
C LEU A 29 -4.26 1.79 -5.38
N LEU A 30 -4.72 2.07 -4.15
CA LEU A 30 -5.96 1.52 -3.61
C LEU A 30 -7.17 1.88 -4.48
N SER A 31 -7.26 3.13 -4.96
CA SER A 31 -8.34 3.55 -5.88
C SER A 31 -8.32 2.81 -7.23
N LEU A 32 -7.16 2.36 -7.69
CA LEU A 32 -7.01 1.61 -8.94
C LEU A 32 -7.43 0.15 -8.79
N GLN A 33 -7.38 -0.41 -7.58
CA GLN A 33 -7.65 -1.82 -7.33
C GLN A 33 -9.14 -2.20 -7.40
N LYS A 34 -10.06 -1.26 -7.65
CA LYS A 34 -11.52 -1.50 -7.70
C LYS A 34 -12.02 -2.33 -6.51
N ILE A 35 -11.38 -2.14 -5.34
CA ILE A 35 -11.71 -2.85 -4.11
C ILE A 35 -13.11 -2.41 -3.70
N THR A 36 -14.00 -3.37 -3.46
CA THR A 36 -15.35 -3.08 -3.00
C THR A 36 -15.35 -2.80 -1.49
N PHE A 37 -16.44 -2.24 -0.96
CA PHE A 37 -16.59 -2.07 0.49
C PHE A 37 -16.54 -3.40 1.26
N GLU A 38 -17.00 -4.49 0.64
CA GLU A 38 -16.95 -5.83 1.22
C GLU A 38 -15.51 -6.35 1.30
N ASP A 39 -14.73 -6.14 0.25
CA ASP A 39 -13.30 -6.47 0.25
C ASP A 39 -12.53 -5.68 1.31
N LEU A 40 -12.82 -4.38 1.47
CA LEU A 40 -12.23 -3.56 2.53
C LEU A 40 -12.57 -4.09 3.94
N ALA A 41 -13.83 -4.49 4.16
CA ALA A 41 -14.24 -5.08 5.43
C ALA A 41 -13.51 -6.40 5.71
N LEU A 42 -13.31 -7.23 4.68
CA LEU A 42 -12.55 -8.49 4.80
C LEU A 42 -11.07 -8.23 5.10
N LEU A 43 -10.44 -7.26 4.44
CA LEU A 43 -9.05 -6.88 4.70
C LEU A 43 -8.86 -6.41 6.15
N LYS A 44 -9.80 -5.60 6.67
CA LYS A 44 -9.75 -5.11 8.05
C LYS A 44 -9.91 -6.22 9.08
N VAL A 45 -10.72 -7.24 8.81
CA VAL A 45 -10.82 -8.42 9.69
C VAL A 45 -9.54 -9.27 9.64
N ALA A 46 -8.94 -9.38 8.44
CA ALA A 46 -7.73 -10.15 8.22
C ALA A 46 -6.47 -9.50 8.82
N GLU A 47 -6.47 -8.19 9.09
CA GLU A 47 -5.34 -7.43 9.65
C GLU A 47 -4.74 -8.11 10.90
N SER A 48 -5.60 -8.49 11.86
CA SER A 48 -5.18 -9.23 13.07
C SER A 48 -4.49 -10.58 12.82
N SER A 49 -4.73 -11.18 11.65
CA SER A 49 -4.04 -12.43 11.27
C SER A 49 -2.59 -12.17 10.89
N PHE A 50 -2.20 -10.91 10.67
CA PHE A 50 -0.85 -10.48 10.34
C PHE A 50 -0.11 -9.85 11.54
N ASP A 51 -0.67 -9.85 12.75
CA ASP A 51 -0.01 -9.36 13.98
C ASP A 51 1.35 -10.03 14.27
N PHE A 52 1.60 -11.21 13.68
CA PHE A 52 2.89 -11.90 13.77
C PHE A 52 3.99 -11.25 12.91
N TRP A 53 3.60 -10.41 11.95
CA TRP A 53 4.51 -9.67 11.10
C TRP A 53 4.85 -8.37 11.82
N ASP A 54 5.91 -8.41 12.63
CA ASP A 54 6.47 -7.24 13.34
C ASP A 54 7.13 -6.30 12.33
N ASN A 55 6.32 -5.57 11.57
CA ASN A 55 6.77 -4.62 10.57
C ASN A 55 6.88 -3.23 11.24
N PRO A 56 8.10 -2.69 11.41
CA PRO A 56 8.29 -1.39 12.04
C PRO A 56 7.64 -0.23 11.27
N GLU A 57 7.26 -0.46 10.02
CA GLU A 57 6.57 0.51 9.17
C GLU A 57 5.04 0.44 9.25
N ASP A 58 4.47 -0.45 10.08
CA ASP A 58 3.00 -0.59 10.21
C ASP A 58 2.32 0.72 10.64
N SER A 59 3.00 1.49 11.50
CA SER A 59 2.54 2.82 11.93
C SER A 59 2.31 3.82 10.78
N LEU A 60 2.84 3.56 9.57
CA LEU A 60 2.56 4.37 8.38
C LEU A 60 1.14 4.16 7.83
N TYR A 61 0.56 2.99 8.08
CA TYR A 61 -0.74 2.55 7.55
C TYR A 61 -1.91 2.78 8.51
N ASP A 62 -1.64 2.97 9.81
CA ASP A 62 -2.68 3.16 10.84
C ASP A 62 -3.66 4.31 10.56
N ASP A 63 -3.20 5.36 9.86
CA ASP A 63 -3.97 6.58 9.58
C ASP A 63 -4.59 6.65 8.16
N LEU A 64 -4.46 5.58 7.36
CA LEU A 64 -4.98 5.51 5.97
C LEU A 64 -6.44 5.07 5.89
#